data_AF-A0A2M8NEY9-F1
#
_entry.id   AF-A0A2M8NEY9-F1
#
_cell.length_a   1.000
_cell.length_b   1.000
_cell.length_c   1.000
_cell.angle_alpha   90.00
_cell.angle_beta   90.00
_cell.angle_gamma   90.00
#
_symmetry.space_group_name_H-M   'P 1'
#
loop_
_entity.id
_entity.type
_entity.pdbx_description
1 polymer ?
#
loop_
_entity_poly.entity_id
_entity_poly.type
_entity_poly.pdbx_seq_one_letter_code
_entity_poly.pdbx_strand_id
1 'polypeptide(L)'
;FSLTHRRGVSIIALADQPVGVDLEFTDSQVEIDAIAARFFAPDELKTLRSPPIDERRDRFFRLWTRKEAFVKALGVGISGAFPGFSALGDTIEAQTRHWTLESRRVEGAWVSVCIHEPRQCST
;
A
#
# COMPACT_ATOMS: atom_id res chain seq x y z
N PHE A 1 5.96 14.17 -6.46
CA PHE A 1 4.51 14.09 -6.22
C PHE A 1 4.00 12.73 -6.64
N SER A 2 2.84 12.30 -6.12
CA SER A 2 2.12 11.12 -6.57
C SER A 2 0.62 11.41 -6.61
N LEU A 3 -0.11 10.77 -7.51
CA LEU A 3 -1.54 10.98 -7.74
C LEU A 3 -2.25 9.63 -7.85
N THR A 4 -3.43 9.54 -7.28
CA THR A 4 -4.37 8.42 -7.47
C THR A 4 -5.78 8.97 -7.65
N HIS A 5 -6.64 8.22 -8.35
CA HIS A 5 -8.03 8.58 -8.52
C HIS A 5 -8.90 7.33 -8.67
N ARG A 6 -10.05 7.31 -8.01
CA ARG A 6 -11.04 6.22 -8.14
C ARG A 6 -12.42 6.73 -7.72
N ARG A 7 -13.46 6.29 -8.44
CA ARG A 7 -14.88 6.61 -8.19
C ARG A 7 -15.16 8.11 -7.89
N GLY A 8 -14.56 9.00 -8.68
CA GLY A 8 -14.78 10.45 -8.56
C GLY A 8 -13.94 11.16 -7.49
N VAL A 9 -13.12 10.42 -6.73
CA VAL A 9 -12.18 10.98 -5.75
C VAL A 9 -10.78 10.97 -6.35
N SER A 10 -10.04 12.06 -6.16
CA SER A 10 -8.63 12.19 -6.54
C SER A 10 -7.81 12.63 -5.34
N ILE A 11 -6.66 12.02 -5.14
CA ILE A 11 -5.73 12.36 -4.05
C ILE A 11 -4.35 12.60 -4.63
N ILE A 12 -3.75 13.74 -4.27
CA ILE A 12 -2.38 14.09 -4.61
C ILE A 12 -1.53 14.16 -3.34
N ALA A 13 -0.38 13.49 -3.36
CA ALA A 13 0.64 13.60 -2.33
C ALA A 13 1.82 14.43 -2.86
N LEU A 14 2.20 15.45 -2.09
CA LEU A 14 3.31 16.36 -2.36
C LEU A 14 4.32 16.25 -1.22
N ALA A 15 5.59 16.04 -1.56
CA ALA A 15 6.70 15.99 -0.62
C ALA A 15 8.00 16.30 -1.37
N ASP A 16 9.01 16.75 -0.63
CA ASP A 16 10.37 16.96 -1.16
C ASP A 16 11.10 15.63 -1.36
N GLN A 17 10.68 14.58 -0.65
CA GLN A 17 11.19 13.22 -0.76
C GLN A 17 10.34 12.38 -1.72
N PRO A 18 10.86 11.23 -2.21
CA PRO A 18 10.04 10.24 -2.90
C PRO A 18 8.79 9.89 -2.09
N VAL A 19 7.63 10.01 -2.73
CA VAL A 19 6.32 9.81 -2.12
C VAL A 19 5.40 9.10 -3.10
N GLY A 20 4.58 8.20 -2.58
CA GLY A 20 3.54 7.49 -3.32
C GLY A 20 2.22 7.54 -2.58
N VAL A 21 1.13 7.68 -3.31
CA VAL A 21 -0.23 7.62 -2.73
C VAL A 21 -1.10 6.70 -3.55
N ASP A 22 -1.93 5.94 -2.84
CA ASP A 22 -2.98 5.15 -3.46
C ASP A 22 -4.31 5.22 -2.71
N LEU A 23 -5.40 4.88 -3.40
CA LEU A 23 -6.79 4.99 -2.95
C LEU A 23 -7.60 3.82 -3.51
N GLU A 24 -8.24 3.04 -2.64
CA GLU A 24 -9.12 1.96 -3.06
C GLU A 24 -10.40 1.85 -2.23
N PHE A 25 -11.51 1.66 -2.93
CA PHE A 25 -12.79 1.29 -2.32
C PHE A 25 -12.87 -0.22 -2.18
N THR A 26 -13.42 -0.67 -1.06
CA THR A 26 -13.82 -2.06 -0.90
C THR A 26 -14.81 -2.42 -2.01
N ASP A 27 -14.46 -3.41 -2.82
CA ASP A 27 -15.22 -3.80 -4.00
C ASP A 27 -15.55 -5.29 -3.96
N SER A 28 -16.84 -5.60 -4.05
CA SER A 28 -17.30 -6.99 -3.93
C SER A 28 -17.05 -7.84 -5.17
N GLN A 29 -16.74 -7.21 -6.31
CA GLN A 29 -16.53 -7.86 -7.59
C GLN A 29 -15.06 -8.24 -7.83
N VAL A 30 -14.15 -7.84 -6.93
CA VAL A 30 -12.73 -8.14 -7.04
C VAL A 30 -12.43 -9.52 -6.45
N GLU A 31 -11.73 -10.34 -7.24
CA GLU A 31 -11.21 -11.67 -6.88
C GLU A 31 -9.98 -11.55 -5.97
N ILE A 32 -10.21 -11.15 -4.71
CA ILE A 32 -9.16 -10.82 -3.75
C ILE A 32 -8.17 -11.96 -3.50
N ASP A 33 -8.64 -13.22 -3.52
CA ASP A 33 -7.79 -14.38 -3.23
C ASP A 33 -6.77 -14.63 -4.35
N ALA A 34 -7.18 -14.44 -5.61
CA ALA A 34 -6.30 -14.62 -6.76
C ALA A 34 -5.23 -13.51 -6.83
N ILE A 35 -5.63 -12.26 -6.55
CA ILE A 35 -4.69 -11.13 -6.49
C ILE A 35 -3.73 -11.30 -5.32
N ALA A 36 -4.25 -11.66 -4.14
CA ALA A 36 -3.43 -11.89 -2.96
C ALA A 36 -2.39 -12.98 -3.22
N ALA A 37 -2.79 -14.13 -3.77
CA ALA A 37 -1.89 -15.24 -4.07
C ALA A 37 -0.74 -14.87 -5.03
N ARG A 38 -0.95 -13.87 -5.90
CA ARG A 38 0.05 -13.42 -6.87
C ARG A 38 1.00 -12.36 -6.33
N PHE A 39 0.52 -11.44 -5.49
CA PHE A 39 1.27 -10.23 -5.14
C PHE A 39 1.64 -10.09 -3.66
N PHE A 40 1.06 -10.90 -2.78
CA PHE A 40 1.24 -10.73 -1.33
C PHE A 40 2.34 -11.66 -0.82
N ALA A 41 3.11 -11.16 0.14
CA ALA A 41 4.12 -11.92 0.84
C ALA A 41 3.48 -13.01 1.73
N PRO A 42 4.20 -14.09 2.07
CA PRO A 42 3.63 -15.20 2.83
C PRO A 42 3.05 -14.83 4.19
N ASP A 43 3.63 -13.83 4.87
CA ASP A 43 3.13 -13.28 6.13
C ASP A 43 1.81 -12.51 5.93
N GLU A 44 1.74 -11.66 4.91
CA GLU A 44 0.51 -10.95 4.54
C GLU A 44 -0.62 -11.94 4.19
N LEU A 45 -0.33 -12.97 3.41
CA LEU A 45 -1.28 -14.03 3.06
C LEU A 45 -1.85 -14.75 4.29
N LYS A 46 -1.02 -15.00 5.32
CA LYS A 46 -1.48 -15.56 6.58
C LYS A 46 -2.47 -14.60 7.26
N THR A 47 -2.15 -13.31 7.34
CA THR A 47 -3.04 -12.31 7.96
C THR A 47 -4.37 -12.14 7.22
N LEU A 48 -4.39 -12.31 5.90
CA LEU A 48 -5.61 -12.25 5.11
C LEU A 48 -6.50 -13.48 5.28
N ARG A 49 -5.95 -14.63 5.62
CA ARG A 49 -6.71 -15.89 5.75
C ARG A 49 -7.27 -16.11 7.17
N SER A 50 -6.72 -15.45 8.19
CA SER A 50 -7.15 -15.64 9.59
C SER A 50 -8.56 -15.13 9.95
N PRO A 51 -9.04 -13.96 9.48
CA PRO A 51 -10.32 -13.40 9.93
C PRO A 51 -11.55 -13.95 9.16
N PRO A 52 -12.79 -13.67 9.62
CA PRO A 52 -14.02 -13.95 8.88
C PRO A 52 -14.03 -13.30 7.49
N ILE A 53 -14.73 -13.90 6.53
CA ILE A 53 -14.67 -13.54 5.10
C ILE A 53 -14.90 -12.04 4.83
N ASP A 54 -15.82 -11.41 5.56
CA ASP A 54 -16.18 -10.00 5.39
C ASP A 54 -15.05 -9.05 5.82
N GLU A 55 -14.27 -9.43 6.84
CA GLU A 55 -13.08 -8.68 7.26
C GLU A 55 -11.88 -8.90 6.34
N ARG A 56 -11.80 -10.05 5.65
CA ARG A 56 -10.68 -10.36 4.75
C ARG A 56 -10.59 -9.36 3.62
N ARG A 57 -11.73 -9.04 3.01
CA ARG A 57 -11.79 -8.10 1.89
C ARG A 57 -11.35 -6.71 2.32
N ASP A 58 -11.77 -6.27 3.50
CA ASP A 58 -11.37 -4.97 4.01
C ASP A 58 -9.86 -4.86 4.24
N ARG A 59 -9.28 -5.89 4.86
CA ARG A 59 -7.83 -6.00 5.09
C ARG A 59 -7.07 -6.12 3.79
N PHE A 60 -7.62 -6.84 2.80
CA PHE A 60 -7.05 -6.93 1.46
C PHE A 60 -6.91 -5.55 0.84
N PHE A 61 -7.99 -4.76 0.80
CA PHE A 61 -7.92 -3.43 0.18
C PHE A 61 -6.98 -2.49 0.94
N ARG A 62 -6.97 -2.53 2.28
CA ARG A 62 -5.98 -1.78 3.06
C ARG A 62 -4.54 -2.14 2.65
N LEU A 63 -4.22 -3.43 2.58
CA LEU A 63 -2.87 -3.90 2.25
C LEU A 63 -2.52 -3.63 0.78
N TRP A 64 -3.48 -3.80 -0.13
CA TRP A 64 -3.32 -3.51 -1.55
C TRP A 64 -2.95 -2.05 -1.76
N THR A 65 -3.71 -1.12 -1.17
CA THR A 65 -3.43 0.32 -1.26
C THR A 65 -2.06 0.67 -0.67
N ARG A 66 -1.64 0.05 0.43
CA ARG A 66 -0.29 0.24 1.00
C ARG A 66 0.81 -0.23 0.03
N LYS A 67 0.61 -1.40 -0.57
CA LYS A 67 1.53 -1.98 -1.55
C LYS A 67 1.65 -1.09 -2.78
N GLU A 68 0.55 -0.64 -3.35
CA GLU A 68 0.58 0.28 -4.49
C GLU A 68 1.19 1.65 -4.14
N ALA A 69 0.90 2.21 -2.97
CA ALA A 69 1.50 3.46 -2.52
C ALA A 69 3.03 3.35 -2.44
N PHE A 70 3.55 2.25 -1.89
CA PHE A 70 5.00 2.01 -1.87
C PHE A 70 5.59 1.87 -3.28
N VAL A 71 4.95 1.11 -4.17
CA VAL A 71 5.42 0.95 -5.56
C VAL A 71 5.44 2.28 -6.32
N LYS A 72 4.42 3.11 -6.12
CA LYS A 72 4.37 4.47 -6.65
C LYS A 72 5.50 5.33 -6.10
N ALA A 73 5.85 5.19 -4.82
CA ALA A 73 6.97 5.89 -4.20
C ALA A 73 8.33 5.44 -4.76
N LEU A 74 8.47 4.16 -5.12
CA LEU A 74 9.66 3.63 -5.80
C LEU A 74 9.78 4.07 -7.27
N GLY A 75 8.67 4.40 -7.93
CA GLY A 75 8.65 4.79 -9.34
C GLY A 75 8.85 3.63 -10.34
N VAL A 76 8.68 2.37 -9.91
CA VAL A 76 9.00 1.17 -10.72
C VAL A 76 7.80 0.50 -11.39
N GLY A 77 6.58 0.99 -11.15
CA GLY A 77 5.34 0.38 -11.62
C GLY A 77 5.04 -0.99 -10.99
N ILE A 78 3.79 -1.46 -11.09
CA ILE A 78 3.32 -2.71 -10.45
C ILE A 78 4.09 -3.96 -10.92
N SER A 79 4.57 -3.95 -12.16
CA SER A 79 5.33 -5.05 -12.75
C SER A 79 6.73 -5.26 -12.14
N GLY A 80 7.24 -4.31 -11.34
CA GLY A 80 8.61 -4.33 -10.83
C GLY A 80 8.81 -4.75 -9.36
N ALA A 81 7.74 -4.97 -8.56
CA ALA A 81 7.89 -4.82 -7.10
C ALA A 81 7.27 -5.85 -6.14
N PHE A 82 6.71 -7.00 -6.58
CA PHE A 82 6.15 -7.97 -5.62
C PHE A 82 6.43 -9.42 -6.01
N PRO A 83 6.89 -10.31 -5.07
CA PRO A 83 6.62 -10.38 -3.61
C PRO A 83 7.80 -10.07 -2.65
N GLY A 84 8.68 -9.12 -3.00
CA GLY A 84 9.93 -8.89 -2.25
C GLY A 84 9.86 -8.20 -0.88
N PHE A 85 8.68 -7.76 -0.42
CA PHE A 85 8.52 -7.06 0.86
C PHE A 85 7.10 -7.21 1.45
N SER A 86 6.99 -6.90 2.75
CA SER A 86 5.74 -6.91 3.52
C SER A 86 5.29 -5.49 3.85
N ALA A 87 4.00 -5.20 3.69
CA ALA A 87 3.34 -3.93 3.99
C ALA A 87 2.45 -4.02 5.24
N LEU A 88 2.64 -5.03 6.09
CA LEU A 88 1.89 -5.21 7.34
C LEU A 88 2.22 -4.13 8.38
N GLY A 89 3.52 -3.84 8.54
CA GLY A 89 4.02 -2.81 9.44
C GLY A 89 3.93 -1.41 8.83
N ASP A 90 4.08 -0.38 9.66
CA ASP A 90 4.08 1.02 9.24
C ASP A 90 5.43 1.48 8.68
N THR A 91 6.41 0.59 8.61
CA THR A 91 7.70 0.84 8.00
C THR A 91 8.08 -0.27 7.03
N ILE A 92 8.80 0.09 5.96
CA ILE A 92 9.40 -0.83 5.01
C ILE A 92 10.89 -0.50 4.88
N GLU A 93 11.73 -1.52 5.00
CA GLU A 93 13.14 -1.45 4.66
C GLU A 93 13.34 -2.05 3.26
N ALA A 94 13.64 -1.22 2.27
CA ALA A 94 13.92 -1.70 0.92
C ALA A 94 14.87 -0.76 0.17
N GLN A 95 15.68 -1.33 -0.73
CA GLN A 95 16.66 -0.58 -1.54
C GLN A 95 17.56 0.34 -0.70
N THR A 96 18.04 -0.16 0.46
CA THR A 96 18.85 0.58 1.45
C THR A 96 18.21 1.85 2.03
N ARG A 97 16.90 2.00 1.87
CA ARG A 97 16.09 3.14 2.32
C ARG A 97 15.04 2.72 3.34
N HIS A 98 14.71 3.65 4.23
CA HIS A 98 13.61 3.54 5.19
C HIS A 98 12.38 4.26 4.63
N TRP A 99 11.24 3.60 4.71
CA TRP A 99 9.97 4.11 4.20
C TRP A 99 8.91 4.00 5.28
N THR A 100 8.11 5.05 5.43
CA THR A 100 6.96 5.06 6.34
C THR A 100 5.67 4.94 5.55
N LEU A 101 4.75 4.13 6.06
CA LEU A 101 3.46 3.81 5.47
C LEU A 101 2.33 4.19 6.41
N GLU A 102 1.52 5.14 5.98
CA GLU A 102 0.32 5.53 6.70
C GLU A 102 -0.93 5.10 5.94
N SER A 103 -2.01 4.76 6.63
CA SER A 103 -3.29 4.45 5.98
C SER A 103 -4.46 4.98 6.78
N ARG A 104 -5.43 5.59 6.09
CA ARG A 104 -6.62 6.18 6.69
C ARG A 104 -7.85 5.90 5.84
N ARG A 105 -9.03 6.08 6.42
CA ARG A 105 -10.29 6.08 5.68
C ARG A 105 -10.66 7.48 5.23
N VAL A 106 -11.00 7.62 3.96
CA VAL A 106 -11.52 8.86 3.36
C VAL A 106 -12.71 8.48 2.50
N GLU A 107 -13.90 9.01 2.82
CA GLU A 107 -15.15 8.73 2.09
C GLU A 107 -15.42 7.22 1.85
N GLY A 108 -15.11 6.38 2.83
CA GLY A 108 -15.31 4.93 2.75
C GLY A 108 -14.22 4.16 1.98
N ALA A 109 -13.26 4.85 1.37
CA ALA A 109 -12.09 4.23 0.75
C ALA A 109 -10.91 4.13 1.72
N TRP A 110 -10.05 3.14 1.50
CA TRP A 110 -8.70 3.12 2.06
C TRP A 110 -7.81 4.05 1.25
N VAL A 111 -7.08 4.91 1.93
CA VAL A 111 -6.02 5.75 1.37
C VAL A 111 -4.73 5.37 2.06
N SER A 112 -3.68 5.13 1.29
CA SER A 112 -2.35 4.89 1.84
C SER A 112 -1.33 5.83 1.23
N VAL A 113 -0.45 6.36 2.07
CA VAL A 113 0.68 7.20 1.65
C VAL A 113 1.94 6.49 2.10
N CYS A 114 2.90 6.40 1.18
CA CYS A 114 4.24 5.95 1.47
C CYS A 114 5.22 7.07 1.20
N ILE A 115 6.09 7.38 2.16
CA ILE A 115 7.10 8.42 2.03
C ILE A 115 8.47 7.88 2.44
N HIS A 116 9.49 8.27 1.70
CA HIS A 116 10.88 8.01 2.08
C HIS A 116 11.27 8.89 3.26
N GLU A 117 11.73 8.28 4.35
CA GLU A 117 12.34 9.01 5.45
C GLU A 117 13.83 9.18 5.21
N PRO A 118 14.35 10.42 5.17
CA PRO A 118 15.79 10.63 5.23
C PRO A 118 16.29 10.07 6.56
N ARG A 119 17.38 9.28 6.54
CA ARG A 119 18.09 8.95 7.79
C ARG A 119 18.45 10.25 8.47
N GLN A 120 18.00 10.46 9.70
CA GLN A 120 18.42 11.60 10.49
C GLN A 120 19.94 11.48 10.66
N CYS A 121 20.70 12.39 10.02
CA CYS A 121 22.07 12.63 10.41
C CYS A 121 21.99 13.24 11.81
N SER A 122 22.42 12.49 12.82
CA SER A 122 22.75 13.06 14.12
C SER A 122 23.83 14.12 13.90
N THR A 123 23.43 15.39 13.99
CA THR A 123 24.33 16.54 14.12
C THR A 123 25.04 16.52 15.45
#